data_AF-A0A4U8S210-F1
#
_entry.id   AF-A0A4U8S210-F1
#
_cell.length_a   1.000
_cell.length_b   1.000
_cell.length_c   1.000
_cell.angle_alpha   90.00
_cell.angle_beta   90.00
_cell.angle_gamma   90.00
#
_symmetry.space_group_name_H-M   'P 1'
#
loop_
_entity.id
_entity.type
_entity.pdbx_description
1 polymer ?
#
loop_
_entity_poly.entity_id
_entity_poly.type
_entity_poly.pdbx_seq_one_letter_code
_entity_poly.pdbx_strand_id
1 'polypeptide(L)'
;GFKNVNVKEDYLENTLLSKETNVKLNNTLNVGVSNEVNIGQNHEENIGNDKRVIINNNLEQEVKNDYIQRVGHNKNETIQGSYVIQCNDNIKMFSKRDTSIEANEYFKAEADDSMSFKARNNCSFTANFITTLAGRSLSIARDRITSIVGTTTIEQTKDKVVIQVGKVQVTIDSKGLRVKGGDLRAD
;
A
#
# COMPACT_ATOMS: atom_id res chain seq x y z
N GLY A 1 -24.80 51.07 -10.20
CA GLY A 1 -23.51 51.77 -10.29
C GLY A 1 -22.51 51.04 -9.42
N PHE A 2 -21.25 50.93 -9.87
CA PHE A 2 -20.18 50.35 -9.05
C PHE A 2 -19.66 51.40 -8.08
N LYS A 3 -19.51 51.05 -6.80
CA LYS A 3 -18.85 51.90 -5.81
C LYS A 3 -17.41 51.42 -5.67
N ASN A 4 -16.46 52.22 -6.15
CA ASN A 4 -15.05 51.97 -5.92
C ASN A 4 -14.62 52.67 -4.64
N VAL A 5 -13.94 51.94 -3.76
CA VAL A 5 -13.32 52.49 -2.55
C VAL A 5 -11.83 52.23 -2.68
N ASN A 6 -11.03 53.29 -2.67
CA ASN A 6 -9.57 53.22 -2.72
C ASN A 6 -9.04 53.81 -1.41
N VAL A 7 -8.20 53.07 -0.69
CA VAL A 7 -7.50 53.54 0.50
C VAL A 7 -6.02 53.67 0.15
N LYS A 8 -5.38 54.78 0.53
CA LYS A 8 -3.98 55.10 0.18
C LYS A 8 -2.98 54.87 1.32
N GLU A 9 -3.49 54.50 2.50
CA GLU A 9 -2.77 54.26 3.74
C GLU A 9 -3.36 53.00 4.42
N ASP A 10 -2.92 52.67 5.63
CA ASP A 10 -3.41 51.51 6.38
C ASP A 10 -4.92 51.59 6.65
N TYR A 11 -5.60 50.45 6.54
CA TYR A 11 -7.04 50.32 6.80
C TYR A 11 -7.30 49.26 7.86
N LEU A 12 -7.93 49.67 8.97
CA LEU A 12 -8.39 48.77 10.03
C LEU A 12 -9.91 48.74 10.07
N GLU A 13 -10.48 47.55 9.98
CA GLU A 13 -11.91 47.32 10.15
C GLU A 13 -12.14 46.44 11.38
N ASN A 14 -12.88 46.95 12.36
CA ASN A 14 -13.25 46.23 13.58
C ASN A 14 -14.76 46.01 13.60
N THR A 15 -15.21 44.80 13.91
CA THR A 15 -16.63 44.49 14.11
C THR A 15 -16.83 43.86 15.49
N LEU A 16 -17.70 44.44 16.32
CA LEU A 16 -17.83 44.06 17.74
C LEU A 16 -18.77 42.86 18.00
N LEU A 17 -19.65 42.53 17.07
CA LEU A 17 -20.68 41.49 17.26
C LEU A 17 -20.69 40.49 16.11
N SER A 18 -21.08 40.92 14.90
CA SER A 18 -21.17 40.05 13.73
C SER A 18 -20.95 40.80 12.43
N LYS A 19 -20.37 40.11 11.45
CA LYS A 19 -20.18 40.59 10.08
C LYS A 19 -20.64 39.50 9.11
N GLU A 20 -21.54 39.85 8.21
CA GLU A 20 -21.97 38.99 7.10
C GLU A 20 -21.51 39.60 5.78
N THR A 21 -21.00 38.77 4.87
CA THR A 21 -20.61 39.19 3.53
C THR A 21 -21.41 38.40 2.50
N ASN A 22 -22.34 39.06 1.82
CA ASN A 22 -23.16 38.45 0.78
C ASN A 22 -22.72 38.93 -0.60
N VAL A 23 -22.31 38.02 -1.47
CA VAL A 23 -21.84 38.32 -2.83
C VAL A 23 -22.65 37.51 -3.84
N LYS A 24 -23.34 38.20 -4.76
CA LYS A 24 -24.29 37.56 -5.70
C LYS A 24 -23.62 36.83 -6.86
N LEU A 25 -22.47 37.31 -7.33
CA LEU A 25 -21.84 36.83 -8.56
C LEU A 25 -20.45 36.25 -8.31
N ASN A 26 -19.51 37.06 -7.84
CA ASN A 26 -18.11 36.66 -7.73
C ASN A 26 -17.38 37.45 -6.63
N ASN A 27 -16.49 36.78 -5.91
CA ASN A 27 -15.59 37.37 -4.94
C ASN A 27 -14.14 37.02 -5.30
N THR A 28 -13.22 37.98 -5.24
CA THR A 28 -11.79 37.77 -5.51
C THR A 28 -10.99 38.58 -4.50
N LEU A 29 -10.06 37.91 -3.81
CA LEU A 29 -9.15 38.53 -2.86
C LEU A 29 -7.72 38.44 -3.42
N ASN A 30 -7.10 39.59 -3.66
CA ASN A 30 -5.69 39.68 -4.05
C ASN A 30 -4.89 40.21 -2.87
N VAL A 31 -3.87 39.48 -2.43
CA VAL A 31 -3.02 39.85 -1.30
C VAL A 31 -1.57 39.93 -1.79
N GLY A 32 -0.91 41.07 -1.56
CA GLY A 32 0.42 41.33 -2.12
C GLY A 32 1.58 40.75 -1.32
N VAL A 33 1.40 40.47 -0.02
CA VAL A 33 2.49 40.05 0.88
C VAL A 33 2.12 38.79 1.64
N SER A 34 1.19 38.88 2.60
CA SER A 34 0.79 37.77 3.46
C SER A 34 -0.70 37.85 3.82
N ASN A 35 -1.32 36.69 4.00
CA ASN A 35 -2.69 36.56 4.48
C ASN A 35 -2.70 35.60 5.67
N GLU A 36 -3.17 36.07 6.82
CA GLU A 36 -3.32 35.26 8.03
C GLU A 36 -4.80 35.20 8.40
N VAL A 37 -5.32 34.01 8.66
CA VAL A 37 -6.72 33.79 9.04
C VAL A 37 -6.75 33.08 10.38
N ASN A 38 -7.18 33.81 11.42
CA ASN A 38 -7.32 33.29 12.77
C ASN A 38 -8.79 33.04 13.11
N ILE A 39 -9.13 31.82 13.50
CA ILE A 39 -10.49 31.40 13.83
C ILE A 39 -10.47 30.89 15.27
N GLY A 40 -11.13 31.62 16.18
CA GLY A 40 -11.08 31.31 17.62
C GLY A 40 -11.92 30.10 18.03
N GLN A 41 -12.78 29.59 17.15
CA GLN A 41 -13.66 28.46 17.40
C GLN A 41 -13.73 27.54 16.15
N ASN A 42 -14.91 27.40 15.54
CA ASN A 42 -15.15 26.45 14.45
C ASN A 42 -15.07 27.14 13.08
N HIS A 43 -14.64 26.39 12.07
CA HIS A 43 -14.69 26.78 10.67
C HIS A 43 -15.44 25.72 9.86
N GLU A 44 -16.39 26.16 9.05
CA GLU A 44 -17.07 25.32 8.07
C GLU A 44 -16.98 26.00 6.70
N GLU A 45 -16.58 25.24 5.70
CA GLU A 45 -16.49 25.70 4.31
C GLU A 45 -17.33 24.79 3.43
N ASN A 46 -18.38 25.37 2.83
CA ASN A 46 -19.29 24.66 1.94
C ASN A 46 -19.07 25.13 0.50
N ILE A 47 -18.60 24.22 -0.36
CA ILE A 47 -18.37 24.46 -1.78
C ILE A 47 -19.42 23.67 -2.56
N GLY A 48 -20.29 24.36 -3.29
CA GLY A 48 -21.40 23.71 -4.01
C GLY A 48 -20.96 22.90 -5.24
N ASN A 49 -19.83 23.27 -5.85
CA ASN A 49 -19.24 22.59 -7.01
C ASN A 49 -17.79 22.16 -6.67
N ASP A 50 -16.80 22.75 -7.33
CA ASP A 50 -15.40 22.31 -7.23
C ASP A 50 -14.55 23.23 -6.36
N LYS A 51 -13.65 22.64 -5.56
CA LYS A 51 -12.56 23.35 -4.88
C LYS A 51 -11.23 23.00 -5.54
N ARG A 52 -10.53 24.01 -6.08
CA ARG A 52 -9.15 23.88 -6.58
C ARG A 52 -8.21 24.70 -5.72
N VAL A 53 -7.17 24.04 -5.18
CA VAL A 53 -6.12 24.69 -4.40
C VAL A 53 -4.80 24.51 -5.15
N ILE A 54 -4.07 25.59 -5.35
CA ILE A 54 -2.75 25.59 -5.99
C ILE A 54 -1.80 26.27 -5.01
N ILE A 55 -0.77 25.53 -4.59
CA ILE A 55 0.31 26.04 -3.74
C ILE A 55 1.60 25.87 -4.53
N ASN A 56 2.31 26.97 -4.79
CA ASN A 56 3.52 26.96 -5.62
C ASN A 56 4.76 26.51 -4.86
N ASN A 57 4.70 26.49 -3.52
CA ASN A 57 5.79 26.07 -2.66
C ASN A 57 5.28 24.99 -1.68
N ASN A 58 5.30 25.23 -0.37
CA ASN A 58 4.97 24.23 0.62
C ASN A 58 3.53 24.35 1.15
N LEU A 59 2.90 23.19 1.39
CA LEU A 59 1.70 23.04 2.19
C LEU A 59 2.05 22.22 3.43
N GLU A 60 1.91 22.83 4.60
CA GLU A 60 2.01 22.14 5.89
C GLU A 60 0.63 22.11 6.56
N GLN A 61 0.25 20.96 7.11
CA GLN A 61 -1.02 20.77 7.80
C GLN A 61 -0.76 20.04 9.11
N GLU A 62 -1.16 20.65 10.21
CA GLU A 62 -1.10 20.03 11.53
C GLU A 62 -2.52 19.86 12.09
N VAL A 63 -2.85 18.63 12.48
CA VAL A 63 -4.12 18.28 13.13
C VAL A 63 -3.79 17.58 14.44
N LYS A 64 -4.15 18.21 15.57
CA LYS A 64 -3.78 17.71 16.91
C LYS A 64 -4.62 16.52 17.39
N ASN A 65 -5.76 16.29 16.74
CA ASN A 65 -6.69 15.20 17.06
C ASN A 65 -6.93 14.37 15.79
N ASP A 66 -8.18 14.17 15.37
CA ASP A 66 -8.50 13.30 14.24
C ASP A 66 -8.52 14.01 12.88
N TYR A 67 -7.92 13.37 11.87
CA TYR A 67 -8.10 13.72 10.46
C TYR A 67 -8.94 12.66 9.74
N ILE A 68 -10.12 13.04 9.26
CA ILE A 68 -11.04 12.14 8.56
C ILE A 68 -11.26 12.66 7.14
N GLN A 69 -10.82 11.89 6.15
CA GLN A 69 -11.07 12.17 4.73
C GLN A 69 -12.04 11.13 4.14
N ARG A 70 -13.12 11.60 3.53
CA ARG A 70 -14.10 10.75 2.83
C ARG A 70 -14.17 11.17 1.37
N VAL A 71 -13.90 10.24 0.47
CA VAL A 71 -13.93 10.46 -0.98
C VAL A 71 -14.99 9.55 -1.58
N GLY A 72 -16.00 10.14 -2.24
CA GLY A 72 -17.12 9.38 -2.81
C GLY A 72 -16.75 8.53 -4.03
N HIS A 73 -15.67 8.91 -4.73
CA HIS A 73 -15.15 8.22 -5.91
C HIS A 73 -13.64 7.95 -5.76
N ASN A 74 -12.81 8.48 -6.66
CA ASN A 74 -11.40 8.15 -6.73
C ASN A 74 -10.54 9.16 -5.96
N LYS A 75 -9.51 8.67 -5.27
CA LYS A 75 -8.39 9.47 -4.77
C LYS A 75 -7.16 9.13 -5.61
N ASN A 76 -6.64 10.10 -6.35
CA ASN A 76 -5.39 9.99 -7.10
C ASN A 76 -4.34 10.87 -6.44
N GLU A 77 -3.17 10.30 -6.17
CA GLU A 77 -2.05 10.98 -5.55
C GLU A 77 -0.79 10.67 -6.37
N THR A 78 -0.01 11.69 -6.69
CA THR A 78 1.23 11.56 -7.45
C THR A 78 2.31 12.34 -6.73
N ILE A 79 3.31 11.62 -6.24
CA ILE A 79 4.43 12.17 -5.48
C ILE A 79 5.69 11.97 -6.32
N GLN A 80 6.33 13.07 -6.71
CA GLN A 80 7.58 13.01 -7.49
C GLN A 80 8.79 12.70 -6.59
N GLY A 81 8.73 13.11 -5.32
CA GLY A 81 9.72 12.81 -4.31
C GLY A 81 9.37 11.55 -3.49
N SER A 82 9.72 11.56 -2.21
CA SER A 82 9.43 10.47 -1.28
C SER A 82 8.02 10.53 -0.69
N TYR A 83 7.42 9.37 -0.46
CA TYR A 83 6.19 9.21 0.31
C TYR A 83 6.46 8.40 1.59
N VAL A 84 6.27 9.01 2.75
CA VAL A 84 6.58 8.40 4.06
C VAL A 84 5.31 8.31 4.88
N ILE A 85 5.01 7.10 5.38
CA ILE A 85 3.93 6.86 6.34
C ILE A 85 4.55 6.36 7.63
N GLN A 86 4.37 7.11 8.71
CA GLN A 86 4.75 6.71 10.05
C GLN A 86 3.50 6.67 10.94
N CYS A 87 3.33 5.55 11.65
CA CYS A 87 2.22 5.35 12.58
C CYS A 87 2.77 4.70 13.85
N ASN A 88 2.37 5.21 15.01
CA ASN A 88 2.83 4.70 16.31
C ASN A 88 2.03 3.48 16.79
N ASP A 89 0.91 3.17 16.14
CA ASP A 89 0.05 2.05 16.49
C ASP A 89 -0.10 1.13 15.26
N ASN A 90 -1.22 1.17 14.54
CA ASN A 90 -1.50 0.24 13.45
C ASN A 90 -1.86 0.93 12.13
N ILE A 91 -1.43 0.31 11.03
CA ILE A 91 -1.84 0.63 9.66
C ILE A 91 -2.69 -0.52 9.14
N LYS A 92 -3.87 -0.21 8.60
CA LYS A 92 -4.77 -1.20 8.00
C LYS A 92 -5.15 -0.77 6.59
N MET A 93 -5.02 -1.69 5.64
CA MET A 93 -5.37 -1.46 4.23
C MET A 93 -6.39 -2.51 3.80
N PHE A 94 -7.56 -2.06 3.35
CA PHE A 94 -8.65 -2.94 2.92
C PHE A 94 -9.09 -2.57 1.50
N SER A 95 -8.97 -3.50 0.57
CA SER A 95 -9.58 -3.41 -0.76
C SER A 95 -10.60 -4.52 -0.94
N LYS A 96 -11.73 -4.20 -1.59
CA LYS A 96 -12.72 -5.21 -2.01
C LYS A 96 -12.31 -5.95 -3.27
N ARG A 97 -11.41 -5.35 -4.05
CA ARG A 97 -10.88 -5.89 -5.29
C ARG A 97 -9.37 -6.10 -5.12
N ASP A 98 -8.62 -5.91 -6.19
CA ASP A 98 -7.18 -6.03 -6.23
C ASP A 98 -6.47 -4.96 -5.38
N THR A 99 -5.22 -5.26 -5.06
CA THR A 99 -4.23 -4.36 -4.49
C THR A 99 -2.90 -4.76 -5.11
N SER A 100 -2.25 -3.84 -5.82
CA SER A 100 -0.92 -4.02 -6.39
C SER A 100 0.08 -3.13 -5.66
N ILE A 101 1.29 -3.65 -5.48
CA ILE A 101 2.44 -2.91 -4.95
C ILE A 101 3.58 -3.23 -5.90
N GLU A 102 4.10 -2.20 -6.57
CA GLU A 102 5.12 -2.31 -7.60
C GLU A 102 6.29 -1.40 -7.24
N ALA A 103 7.51 -1.95 -7.26
CA ALA A 103 8.74 -1.22 -7.02
C ALA A 103 9.76 -1.61 -8.11
N ASN A 104 10.42 -0.62 -8.71
CA ASN A 104 11.36 -0.87 -9.81
C ASN A 104 12.70 -1.43 -9.33
N GLU A 105 13.13 -1.09 -8.12
CA GLU A 105 14.43 -1.51 -7.58
C GLU A 105 14.27 -2.67 -6.60
N TYR A 106 13.72 -2.41 -5.41
CA TYR A 106 13.52 -3.43 -4.39
C TYR A 106 12.26 -3.18 -3.56
N PHE A 107 11.66 -4.27 -3.10
CA PHE A 107 10.60 -4.27 -2.10
C PHE A 107 11.14 -4.95 -0.83
N LYS A 108 11.08 -4.25 0.31
CA LYS A 108 11.55 -4.74 1.60
C LYS A 108 10.38 -4.79 2.57
N ALA A 109 10.20 -5.93 3.24
CA ALA A 109 9.23 -6.11 4.30
C ALA A 109 9.93 -6.76 5.51
N GLU A 110 9.79 -6.14 6.67
CA GLU A 110 10.42 -6.57 7.93
C GLU A 110 9.39 -6.50 9.06
N ALA A 111 9.47 -7.46 9.97
CA ALA A 111 8.70 -7.48 11.21
C ALA A 111 9.54 -8.17 12.29
N ASP A 112 9.51 -7.64 13.51
CA ASP A 112 10.31 -8.16 14.63
C ASP A 112 9.75 -9.47 15.21
N ASP A 113 8.43 -9.68 15.10
CA ASP A 113 7.74 -10.85 15.67
C ASP A 113 7.34 -11.86 14.59
N SER A 114 6.37 -11.52 13.73
CA SER A 114 5.85 -12.46 12.75
C SER A 114 5.39 -11.84 11.43
N MET A 115 5.46 -12.64 10.36
CA MET A 115 4.90 -12.35 9.04
C MET A 115 4.03 -13.52 8.60
N SER A 116 2.87 -13.26 8.01
CA SER A 116 1.98 -14.32 7.53
C SER A 116 1.29 -13.94 6.21
N PHE A 117 1.06 -14.95 5.37
CA PHE A 117 0.39 -14.81 4.08
C PHE A 117 -0.68 -15.88 3.96
N LYS A 118 -1.90 -15.49 3.60
CA LYS A 118 -3.04 -16.40 3.44
C LYS A 118 -3.77 -16.09 2.15
N ALA A 119 -3.80 -17.07 1.25
CA ALA A 119 -4.60 -17.04 0.03
C ALA A 119 -5.56 -18.23 0.02
N ARG A 120 -6.75 -18.04 -0.57
CA ARG A 120 -7.70 -19.14 -0.79
C ARG A 120 -7.30 -20.03 -1.97
N ASN A 121 -6.74 -19.40 -3.01
CA ASN A 121 -6.30 -20.05 -4.23
C ASN A 121 -4.76 -20.11 -4.21
N ASN A 122 -4.09 -19.54 -5.22
CA ASN A 122 -2.65 -19.62 -5.36
C ASN A 122 -1.94 -18.55 -4.51
N CYS A 123 -0.78 -18.92 -3.96
CA CYS A 123 0.23 -18.03 -3.41
C CYS A 123 1.57 -18.41 -4.06
N SER A 124 2.15 -17.50 -4.84
CA SER A 124 3.31 -17.79 -5.70
C SER A 124 4.40 -16.75 -5.51
N PHE A 125 5.65 -17.21 -5.56
CA PHE A 125 6.84 -16.37 -5.49
C PHE A 125 7.74 -16.76 -6.68
N THR A 126 8.08 -15.78 -7.52
CA THR A 126 8.89 -15.98 -8.72
C THR A 126 10.08 -15.03 -8.67
N ALA A 127 11.29 -15.57 -8.72
CA ALA A 127 12.52 -14.80 -8.75
C ALA A 127 13.61 -15.62 -9.45
N ASN A 128 14.70 -14.95 -9.87
CA ASN A 128 15.87 -15.63 -10.41
C ASN A 128 16.56 -16.52 -9.36
N PHE A 129 16.51 -16.11 -8.10
CA PHE A 129 17.06 -16.85 -6.96
C PHE A 129 16.17 -16.66 -5.73
N ILE A 130 15.84 -17.75 -5.05
CA ILE A 130 15.09 -17.74 -3.80
C ILE A 130 15.93 -18.44 -2.74
N THR A 131 16.15 -17.76 -1.62
CA THR A 131 16.81 -18.32 -0.43
C THR A 131 15.87 -18.24 0.76
N THR A 132 15.92 -19.23 1.64
CA THR A 132 15.15 -19.26 2.87
C THR A 132 16.05 -19.79 3.97
N LEU A 133 16.35 -18.93 4.94
CA LEU A 133 17.04 -19.30 6.17
C LEU A 133 16.02 -19.26 7.30
N ALA A 134 15.84 -20.39 7.97
CA ALA A 134 15.01 -20.48 9.16
C ALA A 134 15.69 -21.42 10.14
N GLY A 135 15.58 -21.15 11.45
CA GLY A 135 16.03 -22.09 12.48
C GLY A 135 15.31 -23.45 12.40
N ARG A 136 14.08 -23.45 11.86
CA ARG A 136 13.31 -24.63 11.49
C ARG A 136 12.42 -24.33 10.29
N SER A 137 12.31 -25.28 9.35
CA SER A 137 11.39 -25.21 8.21
C SER A 137 10.35 -26.33 8.26
N LEU A 138 9.12 -26.06 7.81
CA LEU A 138 8.01 -27.00 7.77
C LEU A 138 7.18 -26.78 6.50
N SER A 139 7.05 -27.82 5.68
CA SER A 139 6.18 -27.83 4.50
C SER A 139 5.01 -28.78 4.73
N ILE A 140 3.79 -28.25 4.72
CA ILE A 140 2.56 -29.03 4.86
C ILE A 140 1.74 -28.84 3.59
N ALA A 141 1.43 -29.94 2.91
CA ALA A 141 0.48 -29.96 1.80
C ALA A 141 -0.59 -31.01 2.07
N ARG A 142 -1.82 -30.77 1.61
CA ARG A 142 -2.94 -31.73 1.74
C ARG A 142 -2.88 -32.84 0.70
N ASP A 143 -2.33 -32.54 -0.46
CA ASP A 143 -2.31 -33.45 -1.61
C ASP A 143 -0.87 -33.88 -1.94
N ARG A 144 -0.02 -32.90 -2.27
CA ARG A 144 1.33 -33.17 -2.79
C ARG A 144 2.31 -32.05 -2.50
N ILE A 145 3.57 -32.42 -2.27
CA ILE A 145 4.75 -31.54 -2.30
C ILE A 145 5.60 -31.93 -3.52
N THR A 146 6.05 -30.95 -4.29
CA THR A 146 6.80 -31.19 -5.53
C THR A 146 7.99 -30.23 -5.65
N SER A 147 9.16 -30.78 -5.98
CA SER A 147 10.36 -30.04 -6.38
C SER A 147 10.72 -30.40 -7.82
N ILE A 148 10.96 -29.41 -8.67
CA ILE A 148 11.22 -29.59 -10.11
C ILE A 148 12.47 -28.81 -10.52
N VAL A 149 13.39 -29.48 -11.22
CA VAL A 149 14.55 -28.87 -11.87
C VAL A 149 14.64 -29.42 -13.29
N GLY A 150 14.22 -28.63 -14.28
CA GLY A 150 14.08 -29.10 -15.65
C GLY A 150 13.11 -30.30 -15.72
N THR A 151 13.62 -31.48 -16.10
CA THR A 151 12.84 -32.73 -16.14
C THR A 151 13.01 -33.60 -14.90
N THR A 152 13.89 -33.23 -13.97
CA THR A 152 14.09 -33.94 -12.70
C THR A 152 13.03 -33.52 -11.70
N THR A 153 12.39 -34.50 -11.05
CA THR A 153 11.35 -34.23 -10.05
C THR A 153 11.54 -35.01 -8.77
N ILE A 154 11.14 -34.41 -7.65
CA ILE A 154 10.89 -35.08 -6.38
C ILE A 154 9.43 -34.80 -6.03
N GLU A 155 8.63 -35.86 -5.92
CA GLU A 155 7.22 -35.79 -5.59
C GLU A 155 6.94 -36.57 -4.30
N GLN A 156 6.31 -35.92 -3.33
CA GLN A 156 5.81 -36.54 -2.11
C GLN A 156 4.28 -36.44 -2.09
N THR A 157 3.61 -37.57 -1.87
CA THR A 157 2.19 -37.63 -1.53
C THR A 157 2.02 -38.27 -0.15
N LYS A 158 0.78 -38.48 0.30
CA LYS A 158 0.50 -39.17 1.57
C LYS A 158 1.03 -40.61 1.63
N ASP A 159 1.14 -41.29 0.48
CA ASP A 159 1.40 -42.74 0.41
C ASP A 159 2.82 -43.09 -0.07
N LYS A 160 3.52 -42.15 -0.71
CA LYS A 160 4.80 -42.43 -1.38
C LYS A 160 5.66 -41.18 -1.58
N VAL A 161 6.95 -41.43 -1.79
CA VAL A 161 7.94 -40.48 -2.33
C VAL A 161 8.49 -41.02 -3.64
N VAL A 162 8.56 -40.19 -4.66
CA VAL A 162 9.10 -40.53 -5.99
C VAL A 162 10.19 -39.54 -6.38
N ILE A 163 11.35 -40.04 -6.79
CA ILE A 163 12.43 -39.26 -7.41
C ILE A 163 12.55 -39.71 -8.86
N GLN A 164 12.35 -38.80 -9.81
CA GLN A 164 12.43 -39.07 -11.25
C GLN A 164 13.58 -38.29 -11.87
N VAL A 165 14.46 -38.99 -12.59
CA VAL A 165 15.55 -38.38 -13.37
C VAL A 165 15.57 -39.01 -14.77
N GLY A 166 15.10 -38.27 -15.77
CA GLY A 166 14.98 -38.79 -17.14
C GLY A 166 14.11 -40.05 -17.18
N LYS A 167 14.70 -41.20 -17.52
CA LYS A 167 14.01 -42.52 -17.56
C LYS A 167 14.11 -43.33 -16.27
N VAL A 168 14.91 -42.88 -15.30
CA VAL A 168 15.14 -43.56 -14.01
C VAL A 168 14.17 -43.04 -12.97
N GLN A 169 13.55 -43.95 -12.23
CA GLN A 169 12.60 -43.65 -11.16
C GLN A 169 12.96 -44.43 -9.89
N VAL A 170 13.05 -43.72 -8.76
CA VAL A 170 13.11 -44.31 -7.43
C VAL A 170 11.78 -44.05 -6.72
N THR A 171 11.16 -45.07 -6.14
CA THR A 171 9.91 -44.96 -5.38
C THR A 171 10.07 -45.60 -4.00
N ILE A 172 9.68 -44.86 -2.96
CA ILE A 172 9.57 -45.36 -1.58
C ILE A 172 8.10 -45.29 -1.19
N ASP A 173 7.51 -46.43 -0.84
CA ASP A 173 6.14 -46.54 -0.34
C ASP A 173 6.02 -47.69 0.68
N SER A 174 4.79 -48.09 1.02
CA SER A 174 4.53 -49.22 1.94
C SER A 174 5.08 -50.58 1.47
N LYS A 175 5.53 -50.69 0.21
CA LYS A 175 6.17 -51.89 -0.34
C LYS A 175 7.71 -51.81 -0.28
N GLY A 176 8.27 -50.75 0.29
CA GLY A 176 9.70 -50.51 0.40
C GLY A 176 10.27 -49.65 -0.73
N LEU A 177 11.59 -49.72 -0.92
CA LEU A 177 12.32 -48.98 -1.95
C LEU A 177 12.36 -49.78 -3.25
N ARG A 178 11.95 -49.17 -4.36
CA ARG A 178 11.96 -49.79 -5.70
C ARG A 178 12.56 -48.84 -6.72
N VAL A 179 13.37 -49.39 -7.63
CA VAL A 179 14.01 -48.65 -8.72
C VAL A 179 13.50 -49.19 -10.05
N LYS A 180 13.16 -48.29 -10.97
CA LYS A 180 12.77 -48.61 -12.34
C LYS A 180 13.67 -47.87 -13.31
N GLY A 181 14.31 -48.65 -14.20
CA GLY A 181 15.32 -48.12 -15.12
C GLY A 181 16.63 -47.78 -14.40
N GLY A 182 17.74 -47.85 -15.13
CA GLY A 182 19.07 -47.62 -14.57
C GLY A 182 19.64 -48.83 -13.81
N ASP A 183 20.89 -48.70 -13.37
CA ASP A 183 21.61 -49.70 -12.59
C ASP A 183 21.42 -49.44 -11.09
N LEU A 184 21.13 -50.48 -10.31
CA LEU A 184 21.23 -50.45 -8.85
C LEU A 184 22.52 -51.16 -8.46
N ARG A 185 23.52 -50.39 -8.02
CA ARG A 185 24.80 -50.92 -7.52
C ARG A 185 24.85 -50.68 -6.01
N ALA A 186 25.13 -51.73 -5.27
CA ALA A 186 25.53 -51.64 -3.87
C ALA A 186 27.05 -51.86 -3.88
N ASP A 187 27.80 -50.77 -3.76
CA ASP A 187 29.23 -50.79 -3.54
C ASP A 187 29.59 -51.11 -2.08
#